data_AF-A0A0B7C1U0-F1
#
_entry.id   AF-A0A0B7C1U0-F1
#
_cell.length_a   1.000
_cell.length_b   1.000
_cell.length_c   1.000
_cell.angle_alpha   90.00
_cell.angle_beta   90.00
_cell.angle_gamma   90.00
#
_symmetry.space_group_name_H-M   'P 1'
#
loop_
_entity.id
_entity.type
_entity.pdbx_description
1 polymer ?
#
loop_
_entity_poly.entity_id
_entity_poly.type
_entity_poly.pdbx_seq_one_letter_code
_entity_poly.pdbx_strand_id
1 'polypeptide(L)' 'NLPIREDRNVGVIIAGLSLHKPKTADELLHMLQFGNKNRTQHPTDANAESSRSHAVFQVFVNQREKSASVSTE' A
#
# COMPACT_ATOMS: atom_id res chain seq x y z
N ASN A 1 -9.22 10.50 -10.58
CA ASN A 1 -8.00 10.04 -11.27
C ASN A 1 -6.83 10.80 -10.67
N LEU A 2 -5.94 10.14 -9.94
CA LEU A 2 -4.81 10.80 -9.26
C LEU A 2 -3.59 10.79 -10.18
N PRO A 3 -2.85 11.89 -10.30
CA PRO A 3 -1.69 11.94 -11.18
C PRO A 3 -0.56 11.08 -10.65
N ILE A 4 -0.05 10.21 -11.52
CA ILE A 4 1.11 9.35 -11.27
C ILE A 4 2.38 10.17 -11.49
N ARG A 5 3.33 10.12 -10.56
CA ARG A 5 4.65 10.75 -10.64
C ARG A 5 5.73 9.73 -10.34
N GLU A 6 6.90 9.84 -10.96
CA GLU A 6 8.06 9.01 -10.62
C GLU A 6 9.04 9.80 -9.74
N ASP A 7 9.45 9.21 -8.62
CA ASP A 7 10.50 9.69 -7.74
C ASP A 7 11.70 8.72 -7.78
N ARG A 8 12.91 9.26 -7.88
CA ARG A 8 14.14 8.46 -8.03
C ARG A 8 14.51 7.62 -6.79
N ASN A 9 14.01 7.98 -5.62
CA ASN A 9 14.31 7.32 -4.35
C ASN A 9 13.18 6.39 -3.89
N VAL A 10 11.93 6.68 -4.25
CA VAL A 10 10.74 5.96 -3.74
C VAL A 10 9.99 5.20 -4.84
N GLY A 11 10.34 5.40 -6.11
CA GLY A 11 9.66 4.80 -7.26
C GLY A 11 8.40 5.58 -7.65
N VAL A 12 7.36 4.88 -8.10
CA VAL A 12 6.10 5.51 -8.52
C VAL A 12 5.33 6.05 -7.31
N ILE A 13 5.10 7.37 -7.26
CA ILE A 13 4.32 8.07 -6.26
C ILE A 13 3.03 8.58 -6.90
N ILE A 14 1.89 8.25 -6.32
CA ILE A 14 0.60 8.81 -6.72
C ILE A 14 0.33 10.03 -5.85
N ALA A 15 0.22 11.21 -6.45
CA ALA A 15 0.03 12.45 -5.69
C ALA A 15 -1.33 12.40 -4.95
N GLY A 16 -1.30 12.65 -3.63
CA GLY A 16 -2.49 12.62 -2.78
C GLY A 16 -2.79 11.28 -2.12
N LEU A 17 -1.96 10.24 -2.31
CA LEU A 17 -2.03 9.02 -1.50
C LEU A 17 -1.32 9.19 -0.16
N SER A 18 -1.93 8.68 0.90
CA SER A 18 -1.29 8.59 2.21
C SER A 18 -0.32 7.41 2.26
N LEU A 19 0.92 7.66 2.71
CA LEU A 19 1.88 6.61 3.04
C LEU A 19 1.88 6.37 4.54
N HIS A 20 1.82 5.10 4.94
CA HIS A 20 1.91 4.68 6.33
C HIS A 20 3.04 3.67 6.51
N LYS A 21 3.63 3.65 7.70
CA LYS A 21 4.73 2.74 8.06
C LYS A 21 4.25 1.77 9.15
N PRO A 22 3.54 0.68 8.80
CA PRO A 22 3.12 -0.31 9.78
C PRO A 22 4.34 -1.01 10.38
N LYS A 23 4.31 -1.25 11.69
CA LYS A 23 5.35 -1.97 12.45
C LYS A 23 5.07 -3.46 12.57
N THR A 24 3.80 -3.86 12.40
CA THR A 24 3.35 -5.25 12.55
C THR A 24 2.45 -5.67 11.40
N ALA A 25 2.29 -6.99 11.23
CA ALA A 25 1.36 -7.54 10.26
C ALA A 25 -0.10 -7.16 10.57
N ASP A 26 -0.47 -7.07 11.85
CA ASP A 26 -1.82 -6.70 12.28
C ASP A 26 -2.17 -5.27 11.89
N GLU A 27 -1.23 -4.33 12.02
CA GLU A 27 -1.42 -2.95 11.57
C GLU A 27 -1.67 -2.90 10.05
N LEU A 28 -0.92 -3.69 9.28
CA LEU A 28 -1.08 -3.79 7.83
C LEU A 28 -2.45 -4.38 7.46
N LEU A 29 -2.89 -5.42 8.16
CA LEU A 29 -4.19 -6.05 7.94
C LEU A 29 -5.35 -5.10 8.30
N HIS A 30 -5.22 -4.35 9.40
CA HIS A 30 -6.22 -3.36 9.80
C HIS A 30 -6.36 -2.25 8.75
N MET A 31 -5.24 -1.77 8.19
CA MET A 31 -5.25 -0.80 7.10
C MET A 31 -5.96 -1.32 5.84
N LEU A 32 -5.73 -2.59 5.48
CA LEU A 32 -6.43 -3.23 4.35
C LEU A 32 -7.94 -3.29 4.60
N GLN A 33 -8.36 -3.70 5.80
CA GLN A 33 -9.77 -3.73 6.18
C GLN A 33 -10.42 -2.34 6.15
N PHE A 34 -9.71 -1.32 6.65
CA PHE A 34 -10.16 0.07 6.59
C PHE A 34 -10.34 0.56 5.14
N GLY A 35 -9.35 0.30 4.27
CA GLY A 35 -9.46 0.63 2.84
C GLY A 35 -10.64 -0.07 2.16
N ASN A 36 -10.87 -1.34 2.48
CA ASN A 36 -12.01 -2.11 1.97
C ASN A 36 -13.37 -1.56 2.46
N LYS A 37 -13.47 -1.08 3.71
CA LYS A 37 -14.68 -0.44 4.23
C LYS A 37 -14.97 0.90 3.55
N ASN A 38 -13.93 1.70 3.29
CA ASN A 38 -14.06 2.98 2.59
C ASN A 38 -14.37 2.81 1.10
N ARG A 39 -14.14 1.62 0.55
CA ARG A 39 -14.64 1.25 -0.77
C ARG A 39 -16.16 1.06 -0.66
N THR A 40 -16.91 2.16 -0.78
CA THR A 40 -18.38 2.13 -0.89
C THR A 40 -18.75 1.35 -2.16
N GLN A 41 -19.10 0.08 -2.01
CA GLN A 41 -19.93 -0.61 -2.99
C GLN A 41 -21.35 -0.13 -2.74
N HIS A 42 -21.83 0.85 -3.52
CA HIS A 42 -23.26 1.09 -3.58
C HIS A 42 -23.92 -0.16 -4.20
N PRO A 43 -24.72 -0.94 -3.46
CA PRO A 43 -25.44 -2.04 -4.05
C PRO A 43 -26.57 -1.42 -4.88
N THR A 44 -26.52 -1.61 -6.19
CA THR A 44 -27.69 -1.48 -7.06
C THR A 44 -27.85 -2.81 -7.77
N ASP A 45 -29.09 -3.21 -8.08
CA ASP A 45 -29.44 -4.53 -8.63
C ASP A 45 -28.71 -4.89 -9.96
N ALA A 46 -27.96 -3.95 -10.56
CA ALA A 46 -27.16 -4.13 -11.77
C ALA A 46 -25.63 -4.19 -11.54
N ASN A 47 -25.14 -4.03 -10.31
CA ASN A 47 -23.71 -4.06 -9.98
C ASN A 47 -23.36 -5.27 -9.11
N ALA A 48 -23.47 -6.46 -9.68
CA ALA A 48 -22.97 -7.69 -9.07
C ALA A 48 -21.44 -7.75 -8.96
N GLU A 49 -20.72 -6.78 -9.55
CA GLU A 49 -19.27 -6.89 -9.70
C GLU A 49 -18.57 -5.56 -9.47
N SER A 50 -17.59 -5.58 -8.57
CA SER A 50 -16.55 -4.57 -8.38
C SER A 50 -15.65 -4.34 -9.61
N SER A 51 -16.06 -4.80 -10.81
CA SER A 51 -15.21 -4.92 -12.01
C SER A 51 -14.76 -3.59 -12.60
N ARG A 52 -15.32 -2.46 -12.18
CA ARG A 52 -14.96 -1.13 -12.74
C ARG A 52 -14.22 -0.21 -11.77
N SER A 53 -14.05 -0.59 -10.50
CA SER A 53 -13.27 0.16 -9.51
C SER A 53 -11.96 -0.58 -9.23
N HIS A 54 -10.89 -0.24 -9.96
CA HIS A 54 -9.56 -0.80 -9.71
C HIS A 54 -9.02 -0.26 -8.38
N ALA A 55 -8.85 -1.15 -7.39
CA ALA A 55 -8.21 -0.84 -6.12
C ALA A 55 -6.81 -1.46 -6.08
N VAL A 56 -5.82 -0.67 -5.66
CA VAL A 56 -4.43 -1.12 -5.55
C VAL A 56 -3.96 -0.86 -4.12
N PHE A 57 -3.55 -1.91 -3.42
CA PHE A 57 -2.92 -1.84 -2.11
C PHE A 57 -1.44 -2.20 -2.26
N GLN A 58 -0.55 -1.22 -2.09
CA GLN A 58 0.88 -1.40 -2.32
C GLN A 58 1.64 -1.47 -0.99
N VAL A 59 2.50 -2.47 -0.85
CA VAL A 59 3.37 -2.66 0.32
C VAL A 59 4.82 -2.61 -0.11
N PHE A 60 5.60 -1.75 0.55
CA PHE A 60 7.04 -1.64 0.33
C PHE A 60 7.80 -2.31 1.47
N VAL A 61 8.48 -3.42 1.17
CA VAL A 61 9.33 -4.12 2.15
C VAL A 61 10.79 -3.83 1.84
N ASN A 62 11.48 -3.19 2.78
CA ASN A 62 12.91 -2.92 2.68
C ASN A 62 13.64 -3.73 3.74
N GLN A 63 14.36 -4.77 3.32
CA GLN A 63 15.23 -5.55 4.20
C GLN A 63 16.68 -5.10 4.00
N ARG A 64 17.37 -4.81 5.10
CA ARG A 64 18.83 -4.60 5.09
C ARG A 64 19.47 -5.76 5.82
N GLU A 65 20.50 -6.34 5.23
CA GLU A 65 21.37 -7.25 5.98
C GLU A 65 21.98 -6.47 7.14
N LYS A 66 21.91 -7.05 8.34
CA LYS A 66 22.77 -6.60 9.43
C LYS A 66 24.15 -7.09 9.06
N SER A 67 24.96 -6.24 8.41
CA SER A 67 26.38 -6.54 8.25
C SER A 67 26.95 -6.72 9.65
N ALA A 68 27.25 -7.97 10.01
CA ALA A 68 28.11 -8.25 11.13
C ALA A 68 29.49 -7.78 10.70
N SER A 69 29.80 -6.51 10.95
CA SER A 69 31.18 -6.02 10.97
C SER A 69 31.83 -6.65 12.19
N VAL A 70 32.14 -7.94 12.09
CA VAL A 70 33.14 -8.58 12.95
C VAL A 70 34.47 -8.20 12.32
N SER A 71 34.97 -7.04 12.73
CA SER A 71 36.39 -6.73 12.62
C SER A 71 37.09 -7.61 13.66
N THR A 72 37.71 -8.69 13.20
CA THR A 72 38.72 -9.41 13.99
C THR A 72 40.04 -9.22 13.28
N GLU A 73 40.89 -8.37 13.86
CA GLU A 73 42.35 -8.42 13.69
C GLU A 73 42.93 -9.62 14.43
#